data_AF-A0A8T5MVF0-F1
#
_entry.id   AF-A0A8T5MVF0-F1
#
_cell.length_a   1.000
_cell.length_b   1.000
_cell.length_c   1.000
_cell.angle_alpha   90.00
_cell.angle_beta   90.00
_cell.angle_gamma   90.00
#
_symmetry.space_group_name_H-M   'P 1'
#
loop_
_entity.id
_entity.type
_entity.pdbx_description
1 polymer ?
#
loop_
_entity_poly.entity_id
_entity_poly.type
_entity_poly.pdbx_seq_one_letter_code
_entity_poly.pdbx_strand_id
1 'polypeptide(L)'
;MVIKKHVDTNTYVILRRSFVDRDFNVDGNLIVGGRVYFWGDLAVSGTLELGKSSEVKGNVTAKYAILGPSTHIRGNVQVEDELKLLDGARIDGDVLCGGNALIRPGVTMDHIQAGGDVQMIGRVNTKRVKAGGKVVSRKS
;
A
#
# COMPACT_ATOMS: atom_id res chain seq x y z
N MET A 1 -1.93 1.90 21.45
CA MET A 1 -1.60 1.01 20.32
C MET A 1 -1.15 -0.33 20.87
N VAL A 2 -1.70 -1.45 20.37
CA VAL A 2 -1.22 -2.80 20.73
C VAL A 2 -0.48 -3.37 19.53
N ILE A 3 0.81 -3.65 19.70
CA ILE A 3 1.64 -4.33 18.70
C ILE A 3 1.98 -5.71 19.25
N LYS A 4 1.70 -6.75 18.47
CA LYS A 4 2.23 -8.10 18.72
C LYS A 4 3.42 -8.32 17.79
N LYS A 5 4.52 -8.86 18.31
CA LYS A 5 5.66 -9.28 17.49
C LYS A 5 5.69 -10.80 17.43
N HIS A 6 5.69 -11.35 16.23
CA HIS A 6 6.02 -12.75 15.97
C HIS A 6 7.51 -12.81 15.62
N VAL A 7 8.31 -13.33 16.54
CA VAL A 7 9.78 -13.24 16.48
C VAL A 7 10.33 -14.07 15.32
N ASP A 8 9.81 -15.28 15.11
CA ASP A 8 10.35 -16.22 14.12
C ASP A 8 10.23 -15.72 12.67
N THR A 9 9.23 -14.89 12.39
CA THR A 9 8.98 -14.31 11.06
C THR A 9 9.29 -12.82 11.00
N ASN A 10 9.90 -12.27 12.06
CA ASN A 10 10.12 -10.84 12.28
C ASN A 10 8.91 -9.98 11.86
N THR A 11 7.71 -10.40 12.28
CA THR A 11 6.44 -9.80 11.86
C THR A 11 5.79 -9.04 13.01
N TYR A 12 5.50 -7.77 12.78
CA TYR A 12 4.79 -6.91 13.70
C TYR A 12 3.32 -6.87 13.29
N VAL A 13 2.42 -6.93 14.26
CA VAL A 13 0.97 -6.93 14.03
C VAL A 13 0.35 -5.81 14.81
N ILE A 14 -0.21 -4.82 14.11
CA ILE A 14 -1.02 -3.76 14.71
C ILE A 14 -2.47 -4.22 14.72
N LEU A 15 -3.11 -4.23 15.89
CA LEU A 15 -4.52 -4.62 15.99
C LEU A 15 -5.46 -3.59 15.35
N ARG A 16 -6.65 -4.07 14.98
CA ARG A 16 -7.73 -3.24 14.39
C ARG A 16 -8.07 -2.05 15.30
N ARG A 17 -8.53 -0.94 14.71
CA ARG A 17 -8.94 0.28 15.44
C ARG A 17 -7.83 0.90 16.29
N SER A 18 -6.58 0.74 15.86
CA SER A 18 -5.43 1.41 16.48
C SER A 18 -5.21 2.80 15.86
N PHE A 19 -4.60 3.67 16.64
CA PHE A 19 -4.15 4.99 16.22
C PHE A 19 -2.64 5.09 16.46
N VAL A 20 -1.92 5.62 15.47
CA VAL A 20 -0.48 5.85 15.50
C VAL A 20 -0.25 7.31 15.14
N ASP A 21 0.24 8.10 16.09
CA ASP A 21 0.31 9.56 16.04
C ASP A 21 1.67 10.12 15.59
N ARG A 22 2.56 9.22 15.18
CA ARG A 22 3.97 9.46 14.88
C ARG A 22 4.41 8.58 13.72
N ASP A 23 5.58 8.86 13.18
CA ASP A 23 6.18 8.02 12.15
C ASP A 23 6.41 6.62 12.69
N PHE A 24 6.09 5.63 11.86
CA PHE A 24 6.13 4.22 12.21
C PHE A 24 7.07 3.47 11.29
N ASN A 25 8.25 3.17 11.81
CA ASN A 25 9.31 2.47 11.10
C ASN A 25 9.44 1.05 11.63
N VAL A 26 9.37 0.06 10.74
CA VAL A 26 9.50 -1.36 11.06
C VAL A 26 10.62 -1.95 10.24
N ASP A 27 11.61 -2.50 10.93
CA ASP A 27 12.59 -3.38 10.31
C ASP A 27 12.08 -4.83 10.36
N GLY A 28 11.44 -5.26 9.27
CA GLY A 28 10.76 -6.54 9.16
C GLY A 28 9.43 -6.45 8.41
N ASN A 29 8.52 -7.37 8.73
CA ASN A 29 7.18 -7.41 8.14
C ASN A 29 6.17 -6.71 9.06
N LEU A 30 5.16 -6.07 8.49
CA LEU A 30 4.09 -5.39 9.22
C LEU A 30 2.73 -5.80 8.69
N ILE A 31 1.91 -6.38 9.56
CA ILE A 31 0.50 -6.65 9.31
C ILE A 31 -0.32 -5.67 10.12
N VAL A 32 -1.17 -4.91 9.46
CA VAL A 32 -2.05 -3.93 10.08
C VAL A 32 -3.48 -4.43 10.01
N GLY A 33 -4.16 -4.44 11.15
CA GLY A 33 -5.59 -4.68 11.20
C GLY A 33 -6.38 -3.63 10.41
N GLY A 34 -7.67 -3.89 10.17
CA GLY A 34 -8.54 -2.89 9.56
C GLY A 34 -8.86 -1.71 10.48
N ARG A 35 -9.20 -0.57 9.87
CA ARG A 35 -9.54 0.69 10.53
C ARG A 35 -8.43 1.23 11.45
N VAL A 36 -7.18 1.10 11.01
CA VAL A 36 -6.04 1.70 11.70
C VAL A 36 -5.73 3.04 11.06
N TYR A 37 -5.37 4.01 11.88
CA TYR A 37 -5.08 5.38 11.46
C TYR A 37 -3.62 5.72 11.78
N PHE A 38 -2.85 6.05 10.76
CA PHE A 38 -1.48 6.56 10.88
C PHE A 38 -1.48 8.05 10.55
N TRP A 39 -1.02 8.85 11.50
CA TRP A 39 -0.87 10.29 11.31
C TRP A 39 0.43 10.67 10.61
N GLY A 40 1.50 9.92 10.86
CA GLY A 40 2.82 10.12 10.26
C GLY A 40 3.08 9.20 9.05
N ASP A 41 4.36 9.14 8.71
CA ASP A 41 4.88 8.25 7.66
C ASP A 41 4.96 6.80 8.14
N LEU A 42 4.79 5.86 7.21
CA LEU A 42 4.83 4.42 7.46
C LEU A 42 5.93 3.78 6.62
N ALA A 43 7.04 3.39 7.24
CA ALA A 43 8.14 2.72 6.56
C ALA A 43 8.32 1.28 7.06
N VAL A 44 8.41 0.33 6.14
CA VAL A 44 8.54 -1.10 6.44
C VAL A 44 9.63 -1.70 5.55
N SER A 45 10.72 -2.21 6.11
CA SER A 45 11.82 -2.77 5.29
C SER A 45 11.44 -4.06 4.55
N GLY A 46 10.41 -4.78 5.02
CA GLY A 46 9.90 -6.01 4.42
C GLY A 46 8.51 -5.84 3.80
N THR A 47 7.62 -6.76 4.17
CA THR A 47 6.25 -6.81 3.64
C THR A 47 5.29 -6.00 4.50
N LEU A 48 4.56 -5.07 3.88
CA LEU A 48 3.47 -4.32 4.49
C LEU A 48 2.12 -4.87 4.03
N GLU A 49 1.28 -5.31 4.96
CA GLU A 49 -0.12 -5.63 4.72
C GLU A 49 -1.02 -4.64 5.46
N LEU A 50 -1.59 -3.68 4.73
CA LEU A 50 -2.49 -2.69 5.31
C LEU A 50 -3.91 -3.23 5.31
N GLY A 51 -4.51 -3.38 6.49
CA GLY A 51 -5.88 -3.86 6.62
C GLY A 51 -6.92 -2.92 6.01
N LYS A 52 -8.12 -3.47 5.76
CA LYS A 52 -9.24 -2.73 5.17
C LYS A 52 -9.61 -1.44 5.91
N SER A 53 -10.02 -0.41 5.17
CA SER A 53 -10.49 0.88 5.72
C SER A 53 -9.49 1.56 6.66
N SER A 54 -8.19 1.27 6.51
CA SER A 54 -7.13 1.96 7.25
C SER A 54 -6.70 3.22 6.49
N GLU A 55 -6.28 4.23 7.23
CA GLU A 55 -5.86 5.52 6.69
C GLU A 55 -4.41 5.82 7.08
N VAL A 56 -3.61 6.30 6.11
CA VAL A 56 -2.25 6.82 6.33
C VAL A 56 -2.22 8.24 5.81
N LYS A 57 -1.94 9.20 6.69
CA LYS A 57 -1.83 10.61 6.29
C LYS A 57 -0.48 10.93 5.65
N GLY A 58 0.58 10.27 6.10
CA GLY A 58 1.91 10.42 5.54
C GLY A 58 2.14 9.58 4.28
N ASN A 59 3.41 9.39 3.97
CA ASN A 59 3.91 8.52 2.92
C ASN A 59 4.00 7.08 3.41
N VAL A 60 3.95 6.14 2.47
CA VAL A 60 4.15 4.72 2.73
C VAL A 60 5.36 4.25 1.93
N THR A 61 6.34 3.66 2.63
CA THR A 61 7.51 3.03 2.02
C THR A 61 7.56 1.56 2.43
N ALA A 62 7.65 0.65 1.47
CA ALA A 62 7.81 -0.77 1.76
C ALA A 62 8.63 -1.51 0.70
N LYS A 63 9.17 -2.69 1.03
CA LYS A 63 9.74 -3.56 -0.01
C LYS A 63 8.66 -4.26 -0.83
N TYR A 64 7.67 -4.84 -0.13
CA TYR A 64 6.44 -5.37 -0.72
C TYR A 64 5.24 -4.73 -0.02
N ALA A 65 4.20 -4.36 -0.77
CA ALA A 65 3.00 -3.78 -0.16
C ALA A 65 1.71 -4.39 -0.70
N ILE A 66 0.82 -4.74 0.23
CA ILE A 66 -0.56 -5.13 -0.03
C ILE A 66 -1.46 -4.12 0.68
N LEU A 67 -2.10 -3.25 -0.09
CA LEU A 67 -3.02 -2.25 0.43
C LEU A 67 -4.45 -2.77 0.37
N GLY A 68 -5.03 -2.98 1.56
CA GLY A 68 -6.34 -3.55 1.74
C GLY A 68 -7.48 -2.76 1.09
N PRO A 69 -8.68 -3.36 1.03
CA PRO A 69 -9.83 -2.71 0.42
C PRO A 69 -10.21 -1.41 1.15
N SER A 70 -10.59 -0.40 0.39
CA SER A 70 -11.01 0.91 0.91
C SER A 70 -9.99 1.59 1.82
N THR A 71 -8.70 1.27 1.68
CA THR A 71 -7.63 1.99 2.36
C THR A 71 -7.47 3.39 1.76
N HIS A 72 -7.03 4.35 2.55
CA HIS A 72 -6.80 5.72 2.09
C HIS A 72 -5.40 6.18 2.50
N ILE A 73 -4.54 6.46 1.52
CA ILE A 73 -3.22 7.04 1.73
C ILE A 73 -3.25 8.45 1.15
N ARG A 74 -2.95 9.46 1.99
CA ARG A 74 -2.94 10.86 1.53
C ARG A 74 -1.60 11.26 0.92
N GLY A 75 -0.52 10.63 1.34
CA GLY A 75 0.81 10.84 0.78
C GLY A 75 1.12 9.96 -0.42
N ASN A 76 2.41 9.80 -0.69
CA ASN A 76 2.93 8.96 -1.76
C ASN A 76 3.13 7.52 -1.28
N VAL A 77 3.11 6.58 -2.21
CA VAL A 77 3.39 5.17 -1.97
C VAL A 77 4.64 4.78 -2.77
N GLN A 78 5.70 4.38 -2.07
CA GLN A 78 6.92 3.88 -2.68
C GLN A 78 7.13 2.42 -2.28
N VAL A 79 7.20 1.55 -3.29
CA VAL A 79 7.42 0.12 -3.12
C VAL A 79 8.61 -0.32 -3.94
N GLU A 80 9.54 -1.04 -3.34
CA GLU A 80 10.76 -1.47 -4.04
C GLU A 80 10.47 -2.57 -5.06
N ASP A 81 9.69 -3.58 -4.70
CA ASP A 81 9.44 -4.76 -5.56
C ASP A 81 7.98 -4.83 -6.03
N GLU A 82 7.08 -5.47 -5.28
CA GLU A 82 5.70 -5.70 -5.73
C GLU A 82 4.67 -4.90 -4.94
N LEU A 83 3.75 -4.27 -5.66
CA LEU A 83 2.61 -3.54 -5.10
C LEU A 83 1.29 -4.19 -5.50
N LYS A 84 0.41 -4.44 -4.52
CA LYS A 84 -0.97 -4.90 -4.75
C LYS A 84 -1.94 -3.92 -4.11
N LEU A 85 -2.73 -3.24 -4.94
CA LEU A 85 -3.82 -2.37 -4.52
C LEU A 85 -5.13 -3.13 -4.63
N LEU A 86 -5.81 -3.32 -3.49
CA LEU A 86 -7.09 -4.00 -3.44
C LEU A 86 -8.29 -3.06 -3.69
N ASP A 87 -9.49 -3.64 -3.76
CA ASP A 87 -10.69 -2.96 -4.25
C ASP A 87 -10.96 -1.64 -3.53
N GLY A 88 -11.16 -0.56 -4.30
CA GLY A 88 -11.50 0.75 -3.74
C GLY A 88 -10.41 1.42 -2.91
N ALA A 89 -9.15 0.97 -2.96
CA ALA A 89 -8.04 1.70 -2.34
C ALA A 89 -7.89 3.10 -2.98
N ARG A 90 -7.60 4.09 -2.15
CA ARG A 90 -7.44 5.49 -2.57
C ARG A 90 -6.07 6.00 -2.16
N ILE A 91 -5.34 6.54 -3.12
CA ILE A 91 -4.04 7.16 -2.91
C ILE A 91 -4.17 8.57 -3.48
N ASP A 92 -4.01 9.61 -2.67
CA ASP A 92 -4.12 10.97 -3.19
C ASP A 92 -2.82 11.42 -3.88
N GLY A 93 -1.68 10.79 -3.55
CA GLY A 93 -0.37 11.06 -4.15
C GLY A 93 0.05 10.10 -5.26
N ASP A 94 1.36 10.09 -5.50
CA ASP A 94 2.01 9.28 -6.52
C ASP A 94 2.36 7.88 -6.01
N VAL A 95 2.33 6.91 -6.93
CA VAL A 95 2.68 5.52 -6.68
C VAL A 95 3.94 5.17 -7.47
N LEU A 96 5.01 4.82 -6.77
CA LEU A 96 6.27 4.35 -7.32
C LEU A 96 6.45 2.88 -6.94
N CYS A 97 6.64 2.02 -7.92
CA CYS A 97 6.87 0.59 -7.73
C CYS A 97 8.11 0.18 -8.54
N GLY A 98 9.13 -0.42 -7.93
CA GLY A 98 10.30 -0.85 -8.70
C GLY A 98 10.03 -2.08 -9.57
N GLY A 99 9.15 -2.98 -9.13
CA GLY A 99 8.71 -4.17 -9.88
C GLY A 99 7.29 -4.08 -10.39
N ASN A 100 6.49 -5.13 -10.15
CA ASN A 100 5.15 -5.30 -10.72
C ASN A 100 4.06 -4.67 -9.84
N ALA A 101 3.10 -4.01 -10.46
CA ALA A 101 1.94 -3.43 -9.78
C ALA A 101 0.63 -4.08 -10.23
N LEU A 102 -0.12 -4.63 -9.27
CA LEU A 102 -1.47 -5.14 -9.48
C LEU A 102 -2.48 -4.18 -8.87
N ILE A 103 -3.40 -3.69 -9.69
CA ILE A 103 -4.41 -2.71 -9.31
C ILE A 103 -5.80 -3.30 -9.53
N ARG A 104 -6.57 -3.42 -8.46
CA ARG A 104 -7.95 -3.93 -8.49
C ARG A 104 -8.99 -2.85 -8.83
N PRO A 105 -10.24 -3.24 -9.11
CA PRO A 105 -11.30 -2.30 -9.44
C PRO A 105 -11.58 -1.26 -8.36
N GLY A 106 -11.99 -0.06 -8.77
CA GLY A 106 -12.37 1.04 -7.89
C GLY A 106 -11.19 1.79 -7.29
N VAL A 107 -9.96 1.39 -7.58
CA VAL A 107 -8.77 2.10 -7.09
C VAL A 107 -8.65 3.48 -7.73
N THR A 108 -8.32 4.48 -6.93
CA THR A 108 -8.03 5.84 -7.39
C THR A 108 -6.64 6.25 -6.93
N MET A 109 -5.83 6.78 -7.86
CA MET A 109 -4.50 7.33 -7.60
C MET A 109 -4.20 8.51 -8.52
N ASP A 110 -3.20 9.32 -8.21
CA ASP A 110 -2.82 10.43 -9.08
C ASP A 110 -1.96 9.96 -10.25
N HIS A 111 -0.75 9.46 -9.97
CA HIS A 111 0.11 8.84 -10.97
C HIS A 111 0.64 7.50 -10.48
N ILE A 112 0.89 6.57 -11.40
CA ILE A 112 1.63 5.35 -11.12
C ILE A 112 2.80 5.19 -12.07
N GLN A 113 3.97 4.90 -11.50
CA GLN A 113 5.16 4.48 -12.21
C GLN A 113 5.63 3.14 -11.64
N ALA A 114 5.60 2.11 -12.48
CA ALA A 114 6.18 0.82 -12.17
C ALA A 114 7.43 0.56 -13.03
N GLY A 115 8.48 -0.05 -12.48
CA GLY A 115 9.60 -0.54 -13.27
C GLY A 115 9.26 -1.82 -14.04
N GLY A 116 8.36 -2.64 -13.51
CA GLY A 116 7.85 -3.86 -14.14
C GLY A 116 6.50 -3.67 -14.84
N ASP A 117 5.69 -4.72 -14.80
CA ASP A 117 4.36 -4.76 -15.41
C ASP A 117 3.32 -4.06 -14.52
N VAL A 118 2.36 -3.37 -15.14
CA VAL A 118 1.20 -2.78 -14.47
C VAL A 118 -0.06 -3.49 -14.93
N GLN A 119 -0.67 -4.27 -14.05
CA GLN A 119 -1.95 -4.93 -14.31
C GLN A 119 -3.09 -4.18 -13.63
N MET A 120 -4.00 -3.63 -14.43
CA MET A 120 -5.22 -2.97 -13.96
C MET A 120 -6.43 -3.86 -14.25
N ILE A 121 -7.26 -4.09 -13.24
CA ILE A 121 -8.48 -4.88 -13.34
C ILE A 121 -9.68 -3.97 -13.07
N GLY A 122 -10.66 -3.98 -13.98
CA GLY A 122 -11.87 -3.17 -13.90
C GLY A 122 -11.60 -1.68 -14.05
N ARG A 123 -12.42 -0.87 -13.38
CA ARG A 123 -12.33 0.59 -13.43
C ARG A 123 -11.28 1.10 -12.46
N VAL A 124 -10.16 1.59 -12.97
CA VAL A 124 -9.10 2.27 -12.21
C VAL A 124 -9.07 3.73 -12.63
N ASN A 125 -9.09 4.65 -11.67
CA ASN A 125 -9.00 6.08 -11.93
C ASN A 125 -7.56 6.54 -11.64
N THR A 126 -6.83 6.90 -12.68
CA THR A 126 -5.47 7.43 -12.58
C THR A 126 -5.22 8.45 -13.66
N LYS A 127 -4.45 9.50 -13.36
CA LYS A 127 -4.15 10.57 -14.33
C LYS A 127 -3.06 10.14 -15.31
N ARG A 128 -2.04 9.42 -14.84
CA ARG A 128 -0.96 8.86 -15.68
C ARG A 128 -0.49 7.51 -15.19
N VAL A 129 -0.17 6.65 -16.14
CA VAL A 129 0.43 5.32 -15.93
C VAL A 129 1.72 5.24 -16.71
N LYS A 130 2.83 4.93 -16.03
CA LYS A 130 4.12 4.55 -16.62
C LYS A 130 4.47 3.14 -16.14
N ALA A 131 4.88 2.30 -17.07
CA ALA A 131 5.41 0.97 -16.78
C ALA A 131 6.72 0.81 -17.57
N GLY A 132 7.75 0.25 -16.94
CA GLY A 132 8.94 -0.23 -17.66
C GLY A 132 8.66 -1.53 -18.42
N GLY A 133 7.70 -2.32 -17.94
CA GLY A 133 7.18 -3.52 -18.60
C GLY A 133 5.87 -3.28 -19.35
N LYS A 134 4.98 -4.26 -19.31
CA LYS A 134 3.67 -4.26 -19.99
C LYS A 134 2.59 -3.64 -19.12
N VAL A 135 1.72 -2.83 -19.73
CA VAL A 135 0.47 -2.39 -19.11
C VAL A 135 -0.67 -3.28 -19.59
N VAL A 136 -1.32 -3.99 -18.68
CA VAL A 136 -2.43 -4.91 -18.97
C VAL A 136 -3.68 -4.40 -18.28
N SER A 137 -4.65 -3.91 -19.06
CA SER A 137 -5.98 -3.58 -18.55
C SER A 137 -6.97 -4.70 -18.85
N ARG A 138 -7.54 -5.33 -17.83
CA ARG A 138 -8.64 -6.30 -17.95
C ARG A 138 -9.95 -5.67 -17.50
N LYS A 139 -11.05 -5.90 -18.22
CA LYS A 139 -12.39 -5.50 -17.78
C LYS A 139 -12.85 -6.43 -16.65
N SER A 140 -13.54 -5.89 -15.64
CA SER A 140 -14.23 -6.66 -14.59
C SER A 140 -15.69 -6.87 -14.95
#